data_AF-A0A967J542-F1
#
_entry.id   AF-A0A967J542-F1
#
_cell.length_a   1.000
_cell.length_b   1.000
_cell.length_c   1.000
_cell.angle_alpha   90.00
_cell.angle_beta   90.00
_cell.angle_gamma   90.00
#
_symmetry.space_group_name_H-M   'P 1'
#
loop_
_entity.id
_entity.type
_entity.pdbx_description
1 polymer ?
#
loop_
_entity_poly.entity_id
_entity_poly.type
_entity_poly.pdbx_seq_one_letter_code
_entity_poly.pdbx_strand_id
1 'polypeptide(L)'
;MLKANQITISMGGKGRWVNNVFVERLWRTVKYEDIYLKAYESLRDLQQGLVVYFHFYNTRRRHAALDRQTPDAVYFGEMGMRTAA
;
A
#
# COMPACT_ATOMS: atom_id res chain seq x y z
N MET A 1 16.02 -15.04 -7.10
CA MET A 1 14.88 -14.20 -7.53
C MET A 1 15.20 -12.70 -7.45
N LEU A 2 15.52 -12.12 -6.28
CA LEU A 2 15.74 -10.66 -6.16
C LEU A 2 16.97 -10.15 -6.91
N LYS A 3 18.14 -10.78 -6.74
CA LYS A 3 19.38 -10.43 -7.47
C LYS A 3 19.22 -10.55 -9.00
N ALA A 4 18.46 -11.55 -9.44
CA ALA A 4 18.19 -11.79 -10.86
C ALA A 4 17.34 -10.67 -11.49
N ASN A 5 16.52 -9.98 -10.69
CA ASN A 5 15.72 -8.83 -11.10
C ASN A 5 16.40 -7.49 -10.76
N GLN A 6 17.70 -7.50 -10.40
CA GLN A 6 18.47 -6.30 -10.02
C GLN A 6 17.83 -5.49 -8.89
N ILE A 7 17.05 -6.13 -8.01
CA ILE A 7 16.41 -5.46 -6.87
C ILE A 7 17.43 -5.37 -5.73
N THR A 8 17.80 -4.15 -5.34
CA THR A 8 18.65 -3.89 -4.18
C THR A 8 17.88 -4.16 -2.90
N ILE A 9 18.41 -5.04 -2.05
CA ILE A 9 17.82 -5.35 -0.75
C ILE A 9 18.33 -4.31 0.27
N SER A 10 17.52 -3.32 0.58
CA SER A 10 17.82 -2.35 1.64
C SER A 10 17.31 -2.87 2.99
N MET A 11 18.14 -3.66 3.68
CA MET A 11 17.89 -3.96 5.10
C MET A 11 18.33 -2.76 5.93
N GLY A 12 17.37 -2.01 6.50
CA GLY A 12 17.73 -1.10 7.58
C GLY A 12 18.10 -1.86 8.86
N GLY A 13 18.73 -1.18 9.82
CA GLY A 13 19.17 -1.81 11.07
C GLY A 13 18.06 -2.62 11.76
N LYS A 14 18.42 -3.78 12.33
CA LYS A 14 17.50 -4.64 13.10
C LYS A 14 16.83 -3.81 14.20
N GLY A 15 15.50 -3.84 14.27
CA GLY A 15 14.73 -3.08 15.26
C GLY A 15 14.48 -1.60 14.93
N ARG A 16 14.82 -1.12 13.73
CA ARG A 16 14.54 0.26 13.33
C ARG A 16 13.07 0.44 12.94
N TRP A 17 12.26 0.90 13.90
CA TRP A 17 10.82 1.15 13.75
C TRP A 17 10.46 2.08 12.58
N VAL A 18 11.33 3.05 12.26
CA VAL A 18 11.10 4.02 11.17
C VAL A 18 10.89 3.35 9.82
N ASN A 19 11.55 2.20 9.56
CA ASN A 19 11.39 1.51 8.29
C ASN A 19 10.00 0.88 8.14
N ASN A 20 9.31 0.59 9.25
CA ASN A 20 8.03 -0.10 9.26
C ASN A 20 6.83 0.86 9.43
N VAL A 21 7.08 2.12 9.83
CA VAL A 21 6.02 3.08 10.20
C VAL A 21 4.96 3.27 9.10
N PHE A 22 5.38 3.23 7.83
CA PHE A 22 4.48 3.33 6.68
C PHE A 22 3.54 2.12 6.59
N VAL A 23 4.11 0.92 6.66
CA VAL A 23 3.36 -0.34 6.57
C VAL A 23 2.42 -0.49 7.78
N GLU A 24 2.85 -0.09 8.97
CA GLU A 24 2.02 -0.10 10.18
C GLU A 24 0.83 0.86 10.06
N ARG A 25 1.06 2.08 9.54
CA ARG A 25 -0.01 3.07 9.33
C ARG A 25 -1.01 2.58 8.29
N LEU A 26 -0.54 1.93 7.22
CA LEU A 26 -1.41 1.29 6.23
C LEU A 26 -2.29 0.23 6.90
N TRP A 27 -1.69 -0.71 7.63
CA TRP A 27 -2.43 -1.79 8.27
C TRP A 27 -3.38 -1.32 9.36
N ARG A 28 -3.05 -0.26 10.10
CA ARG A 28 -4.01 0.38 11.02
C ARG A 28 -5.25 0.83 10.24
N THR A 29 -5.06 1.52 9.13
CA THR A 29 -6.17 2.03 8.31
C THR A 29 -7.04 0.90 7.77
N VAL A 30 -6.43 -0.12 7.16
CA VAL A 30 -7.12 -1.31 6.62
C VAL A 30 -7.92 -2.03 7.71
N LYS A 31 -7.34 -2.22 8.89
CA LYS A 31 -8.01 -2.90 10.00
C LYS A 31 -9.27 -2.17 10.44
N TYR A 32 -9.16 -0.87 10.68
CA TYR A 32 -10.26 -0.08 11.23
C TYR A 32 -11.38 0.19 10.22
N GLU A 33 -11.04 0.33 8.94
CA GLU A 33 -12.01 0.71 7.92
C GLU A 33 -12.61 -0.47 7.14
N ASP A 34 -12.02 -1.65 7.23
CA ASP A 34 -12.49 -2.83 6.49
C ASP A 34 -12.64 -4.04 7.39
N ILE A 35 -11.53 -4.53 7.95
CA ILE A 35 -11.49 -5.85 8.62
C ILE A 35 -12.39 -5.87 9.85
N TYR A 36 -12.29 -4.86 10.72
CA TYR A 36 -13.08 -4.80 11.95
C TYR A 36 -14.55 -4.48 11.70
N LEU A 37 -14.88 -3.77 10.61
CA LEU A 37 -16.27 -3.46 10.27
C LEU A 37 -16.98 -4.65 9.64
N LYS A 38 -16.29 -5.43 8.81
CA LYS A 38 -16.89 -6.55 8.07
C LYS A 38 -16.81 -7.89 8.80
N ALA A 39 -15.91 -8.01 9.79
CA ALA A 39 -15.76 -9.19 10.64
C ALA A 39 -15.78 -10.52 9.83
N TYR A 40 -14.95 -10.59 8.78
CA TYR A 40 -14.91 -11.73 7.86
C TYR A 40 -14.80 -13.08 8.59
N GLU A 41 -15.64 -14.03 8.21
CA GLU A 41 -15.74 -15.35 8.85
C GLU A 41 -14.70 -16.35 8.33
N SER A 42 -14.16 -16.12 7.13
CA SER A 42 -13.15 -17.00 6.52
C SER A 42 -11.97 -16.22 5.92
N LEU A 43 -10.82 -16.90 5.83
CA LEU A 43 -9.64 -16.35 5.16
C LEU A 43 -9.89 -16.03 3.68
N ARG A 44 -10.73 -16.84 3.02
CA ARG A 44 -11.08 -16.65 1.60
C ARG A 44 -11.87 -15.34 1.41
N ASP A 45 -12.78 -15.04 2.33
CA ASP A 45 -13.59 -13.82 2.26
C ASP A 45 -12.75 -12.60 2.62
N LEU A 46 -11.86 -12.71 3.62
CA LEU A 46 -10.88 -11.68 3.93
C LEU A 46 -10.01 -11.35 2.72
N GLN A 47 -9.49 -12.36 2.01
CA GLN A 47 -8.66 -12.14 0.82
C GLN A 47 -9.40 -11.37 -0.28
N GLN A 48 -10.64 -11.79 -0.60
CA GLN A 48 -11.47 -11.09 -1.59
C GLN A 48 -11.80 -9.67 -1.14
N GLY A 49 -12.14 -9.51 0.13
CA GLY A 49 -12.40 -8.22 0.75
C GLY A 49 -11.22 -7.26 0.66
N LEU A 50 -10.01 -7.74 0.95
CA LEU A 50 -8.79 -6.97 0.83
C LEU A 50 -8.49 -6.56 -0.63
N VAL A 51 -8.73 -7.43 -1.61
CA VAL A 51 -8.59 -7.08 -3.03
C VAL A 51 -9.50 -5.89 -3.38
N VAL A 52 -10.76 -5.95 -2.97
CA VAL A 52 -11.72 -4.86 -3.20
C VAL A 52 -11.31 -3.58 -2.46
N TYR A 53 -10.91 -3.71 -1.20
CA TYR A 53 -10.48 -2.56 -0.39
C TYR A 53 -9.25 -1.87 -0.99
N PHE A 54 -8.21 -2.62 -1.35
CA PHE A 54 -6.99 -2.05 -1.92
C PHE A 54 -7.22 -1.45 -3.31
N HIS A 55 -8.10 -2.04 -4.12
CA HIS A 55 -8.53 -1.41 -5.36
C HIS A 55 -9.16 -0.04 -5.09
N PHE A 56 -10.09 0.07 -4.14
CA PHE A 56 -10.65 1.37 -3.73
C PHE A 56 -9.59 2.34 -3.18
N TYR A 57 -8.72 1.85 -2.30
CA TYR A 57 -7.67 2.64 -1.65
C TYR A 57 -6.73 3.28 -2.69
N ASN A 58 -6.31 2.50 -3.69
CA ASN A 58 -5.34 2.94 -4.68
C ASN A 58 -5.97 3.80 -5.80
N THR A 59 -7.20 3.47 -6.23
CA THR A 59 -7.81 4.10 -7.42
C THR A 59 -8.75 5.27 -7.10
N ARG A 60 -9.33 5.32 -5.89
CA ARG A 60 -10.43 6.27 -5.58
C ARG A 60 -10.19 7.10 -4.32
N ARG A 61 -9.52 6.54 -3.31
CA ARG A 61 -9.30 7.25 -2.05
C ARG A 61 -8.29 8.39 -2.24
N ARG A 62 -8.71 9.61 -1.89
CA ARG A 62 -7.83 10.79 -1.90
C ARG A 62 -7.09 10.91 -0.57
N HIS A 63 -5.79 11.16 -0.64
CA HIS A 63 -4.95 11.28 0.55
C HIS A 63 -4.47 12.71 0.73
N ALA A 64 -4.67 13.28 1.93
CA ALA A 64 -4.22 14.64 2.23
C ALA A 64 -2.70 14.81 2.09
N ALA A 65 -1.93 13.77 2.45
CA ALA A 65 -0.48 13.74 2.28
C ALA A 65 -0.01 13.64 0.82
N LEU A 66 -0.94 13.40 -0.12
CA LEU A 66 -0.69 13.32 -1.57
C LEU A 66 -1.42 14.44 -2.30
N ASP A 67 -1.59 15.61 -1.69
CA ASP A 67 -2.32 16.75 -2.26
C ASP A 67 -3.74 16.41 -2.74
N ARG A 68 -4.41 15.53 -1.99
CA ARG A 68 -5.74 14.97 -2.33
C ARG A 68 -5.78 14.15 -3.63
N GLN A 69 -4.64 13.65 -4.10
CA GLN A 69 -4.56 12.67 -5.17
C GLN A 69 -4.70 11.23 -4.63
N THR A 70 -4.88 10.28 -5.54
CA THR A 70 -4.91 8.84 -5.21
C THR A 70 -3.50 8.25 -5.32
N PRO A 71 -3.21 7.14 -4.62
CA PRO A 71 -1.91 6.48 -4.72
C PRO A 71 -1.53 6.11 -6.16
N ASP A 72 -2.50 5.61 -6.95
CA ASP A 72 -2.25 5.28 -8.35
C ASP A 72 -1.93 6.52 -9.19
N ALA A 73 -2.64 7.64 -8.97
CA ALA A 73 -2.39 8.88 -9.71
C ALA A 73 -0.97 9.39 -9.48
N VAL A 74 -0.48 9.34 -8.24
CA VAL A 74 0.89 9.73 -7.91
C VAL A 74 1.90 8.75 -8.51
N TYR A 75 1.73 7.44 -8.27
CA TYR A 75 2.70 6.45 -8.71
C TYR A 75 2.84 6.37 -10.23
N PHE A 76 1.71 6.28 -10.95
CA PHE A 76 1.72 6.17 -12.41
C PHE A 76 1.91 7.52 -13.10
N GLY A 77 1.45 8.63 -12.50
CA GLY A 77 1.75 9.98 -12.98
C GLY A 77 3.24 10.28 -12.94
N GLU A 78 3.93 9.93 -11.84
CA GLU A 78 5.38 10.03 -11.73
C GLU A 78 6.11 9.06 -12.66
N MET A 79 5.58 7.85 -12.87
CA MET A 79 6.19 6.87 -13.78
C MET A 79 6.17 7.36 -15.23
N GLY A 80 5.12 8.06 -15.65
CA GLY A 80 5.06 8.74 -16.95
C GLY A 80 6.07 9.89 -17.09
N MET A 81 6.42 10.58 -16.01
CA MET A 81 7.50 11.59 -16.02
C MET A 81 8.90 10.96 -16.08
N ARG A 82 9.09 9.80 -15.44
CA ARG A 82 10.39 9.08 -15.41
C ARG A 82 10.75 8.37 -16.72
N THR A 83 9.78 8.12 -17.60
CA THR A 83 10.05 7.53 -18.94
C THR A 83 10.30 8.59 -20.01
N ALA A 84 10.07 9.87 -19.71
CA ALA A 84 10.19 10.99 -20.65
C ALA A 84 11.49 11.81 -20.48
N ALA A 85 12.48 11.30 -19.74
CA ALA A 85 13.81 11.88 -19.53
C ALA A 85 14.90 10.88 -19.92
#